data_AF-A0A5E4I9E4-F1
#
_entry.id   AF-A0A5E4I9E4-F1
#
_cell.length_a   1.000
_cell.length_b   1.000
_cell.length_c   1.000
_cell.angle_alpha   90.00
_cell.angle_beta   90.00
_cell.angle_gamma   90.00
#
_symmetry.space_group_name_H-M   'P 1'
#
loop_
_entity.id
_entity.type
_entity.pdbx_description
1 polymer ?
#
loop_
_entity_poly.entity_id
_entity_poly.type
_entity_poly.pdbx_seq_one_letter_code
_entity_poly.pdbx_strand_id
1 'polypeptide(L)' 'MTRSDVEQYLGKQAVVMLWSGDSYTGEFHKTRDKSCEGDPNLMIPKNYYFCTGSNAIFRCSHIRRILEVTR' A
#
# COMPACT_ATOMS: atom_id res chain seq x y z
N MET A 1 1.34 -11.81 1.24
CA MET A 1 2.23 -11.66 2.42
C MET A 1 1.39 -11.63 3.70
N THR A 2 1.98 -11.83 4.89
CA THR A 2 1.21 -11.62 6.13
C THR A 2 1.00 -10.13 6.37
N ARG A 3 0.06 -9.78 7.26
CA ARG A 3 -0.20 -8.37 7.60
C ARG A 3 1.01 -7.71 8.26
N SER A 4 1.64 -8.40 9.21
CA SER A 4 2.82 -7.92 9.93
C SER A 4 3.99 -7.65 8.97
N ASP A 5 4.20 -8.53 7.99
CA ASP A 5 5.26 -8.33 6.98
C ASP A 5 5.00 -7.13 6.07
N VAL A 6 3.73 -6.75 5.87
CA VAL A 6 3.36 -5.63 4.99
C VAL A 6 3.43 -4.32 5.77
N GLU A 7 2.97 -4.33 7.02
CA GLU A 7 2.87 -3.12 7.83
C GLU A 7 4.23 -2.56 8.28
N GLN A 8 5.31 -3.35 8.20
CA GLN A 8 6.69 -2.86 8.43
C GLN A 8 7.18 -1.83 7.39
N TYR A 9 6.48 -1.71 6.26
CA TYR A 9 6.83 -0.79 5.17
C TYR A 9 5.98 0.48 5.16
N LEU A 10 5.04 0.65 6.11
CA LEU A 10 4.19 1.84 6.16
C LEU A 10 5.02 3.13 6.36
N GLY A 11 4.66 4.18 5.62
CA GLY A 11 5.36 5.46 5.60
C GLY A 11 6.71 5.44 4.88
N LYS A 12 7.09 4.32 4.27
CA LYS A 12 8.35 4.19 3.52
C LYS A 12 8.10 4.32 2.02
N GLN A 13 9.10 4.83 1.31
CA GLN A 13 9.14 4.71 -0.15
C GLN A 13 9.37 3.25 -0.53
N ALA A 14 8.44 2.69 -1.29
CA ALA A 14 8.48 1.27 -1.65
C ALA A 14 7.97 1.01 -3.07
N VAL A 15 8.45 -0.09 -3.64
CA VAL A 15 7.90 -0.71 -4.84
C VAL A 15 7.10 -1.94 -4.41
N VAL A 16 5.79 -1.91 -4.64
CA VAL A 16 4.87 -3.01 -4.35
C VAL A 16 4.54 -3.75 -5.63
N MET A 17 4.77 -5.06 -5.64
CA MET A 17 4.44 -5.95 -6.76
C MET A 17 3.28 -6.85 -6.38
N LEU A 18 2.24 -6.86 -7.19
CA LEU A 18 1.07 -7.72 -7.00
C LEU A 18 1.22 -9.06 -7.73
N TRP A 19 0.45 -10.06 -7.31
CA TRP A 19 0.35 -11.34 -8.03
C TRP A 19 -0.27 -11.20 -9.42
N SER A 20 -1.03 -10.13 -9.68
CA SER A 20 -1.57 -9.81 -11.02
C SER A 20 -0.49 -9.42 -12.03
N GLY A 21 0.73 -9.09 -11.57
CA GLY A 21 1.80 -8.56 -12.41
C GLY A 21 1.94 -7.04 -12.33
N ASP A 22 0.98 -6.34 -11.73
CA ASP A 22 1.05 -4.89 -11.55
C ASP A 22 2.08 -4.48 -10.51
N SER A 23 2.73 -3.33 -10.73
CA SER A 23 3.70 -2.74 -9.81
C SER A 23 3.38 -1.28 -9.53
N TYR A 24 3.45 -0.88 -8.26
CA TYR A 24 3.20 0.48 -7.80
C TYR A 24 4.40 0.98 -7.01
N THR A 25 4.83 2.21 -7.28
CA THR A 25 5.95 2.85 -6.58
C THR A 25 5.45 4.12 -5.92
N GLY A 26 5.80 4.32 -4.65
CA GLY A 26 5.45 5.51 -3.89
C GLY A 26 5.59 5.29 -2.39
N GLU A 27 5.13 6.26 -1.61
CA GLU A 27 5.04 6.09 -0.16
C GLU A 27 3.91 5.12 0.14
N PHE A 28 4.20 4.10 0.94
CA PHE A 28 3.28 3.02 1.20
C PHE A 28 2.39 3.31 2.40
N HIS A 29 1.07 3.28 2.20
CA HIS A 29 0.10 3.59 3.24
C HIS A 29 -0.99 2.52 3.33
N LYS A 30 -1.73 2.61 4.43
CA LYS A 30 -2.92 1.84 4.70
C LYS A 30 -4.14 2.74 4.58
N THR A 31 -5.24 2.19 4.09
CA THR A 31 -6.52 2.91 4.09
C THR A 31 -6.98 3.22 5.51
N ARG A 32 -7.77 4.29 5.66
CA ARG A 32 -8.29 4.80 6.95
C ARG A 32 -7.21 5.31 7.90
N ASP A 33 -6.06 5.66 7.36
CA ASP A 33 -5.05 6.45 8.06
C ASP A 33 -5.50 7.93 8.10
N LYS A 34 -5.00 8.73 9.06
CA LYS A 34 -5.29 10.17 9.11
C LYS A 34 -4.86 10.89 7.83
N SER A 35 -3.81 10.39 7.17
CA SER A 35 -3.36 10.86 5.85
C SER A 35 -4.39 10.66 4.73
N CYS A 36 -5.44 9.86 4.97
CA CYS A 36 -6.55 9.64 4.05
C CYS A 36 -7.76 10.57 4.29
N GLU A 37 -7.70 11.45 5.31
CA GLU A 37 -8.77 12.43 5.56
C GLU A 37 -8.93 13.37 4.36
N GLY A 38 -10.03 13.21 3.61
CA GLY A 38 -10.31 13.96 2.39
C GLY A 38 -10.64 13.09 1.17
N ASP A 39 -10.28 11.79 1.19
CA ASP A 39 -10.64 10.84 0.13
C ASP A 39 -11.57 9.72 0.67
N PRO A 40 -12.87 9.75 0.33
CA PRO A 40 -13.82 8.70 0.71
C PRO A 40 -13.38 7.29 0.26
N ASN A 41 -12.71 7.17 -0.88
CA ASN A 41 -12.25 5.89 -1.42
C ASN A 41 -11.14 5.27 -0.56
N LEU A 42 -10.44 6.08 0.22
CA LEU A 42 -9.41 5.63 1.16
C LEU A 42 -9.96 5.50 2.61
N MET A 43 -11.12 6.08 2.92
CA MET A 43 -11.74 6.02 4.25
C MET A 43 -12.77 4.89 4.43
N ILE A 44 -13.37 4.40 3.35
CA ILE A 44 -14.37 3.32 3.37
C ILE A 44 -13.72 1.92 3.46
N PRO A 45 -12.73 1.56 2.63
CA PRO A 45 -12.20 0.20 2.60
C PRO A 45 -11.36 -0.11 3.85
N LYS A 46 -11.65 -1.22 4.53
CA LYS A 46 -10.86 -1.71 5.67
C LYS A 46 -9.81 -2.71 5.19
N ASN A 47 -8.61 -2.64 5.77
CA ASN A 47 -7.52 -3.60 5.53
C ASN A 47 -6.98 -3.59 4.09
N TYR A 48 -7.00 -2.42 3.44
CA TYR A 48 -6.37 -2.19 2.16
C TYR A 48 -5.13 -1.32 2.31
N TYR A 49 -4.28 -1.36 1.29
CA TYR A 49 -3.03 -0.64 1.18
C TYR A 49 -2.93 0.02 -0.19
N PHE A 50 -2.11 1.05 -0.30
CA PHE A 50 -1.87 1.78 -1.54
C PHE A 50 -0.50 2.45 -1.52
N CYS A 51 -0.01 2.84 -2.70
CA CYS A 51 1.14 3.72 -2.84
C CYS A 51 0.68 5.12 -3.24
N THR A 52 1.31 6.16 -2.70
CA THR A 52 1.05 7.54 -3.14
C THR A 52 1.33 7.69 -4.64
N GLY A 53 0.51 8.49 -5.33
CA GLY A 53 0.56 8.64 -6.79
C GLY A 53 -0.11 7.50 -7.58
N SER A 54 -0.62 6.46 -6.92
CA SER A 54 -1.45 5.43 -7.55
C SER A 54 -2.92 5.57 -7.16
N ASN A 55 -3.83 5.24 -8.09
CA ASN A 55 -5.28 5.16 -7.84
C ASN A 55 -5.70 3.73 -7.43
N ALA A 56 -4.75 2.87 -7.12
CA ALA A 56 -5.00 1.45 -6.86
C ALA A 56 -4.90 1.15 -5.36
N ILE A 57 -5.91 0.44 -4.85
CA ILE A 57 -5.90 -0.15 -3.51
C ILE A 57 -5.83 -1.68 -3.62
N PHE A 58 -5.12 -2.31 -2.70
CA PHE A 58 -4.94 -3.76 -2.71
C PHE A 58 -4.84 -4.34 -1.31
N ARG A 59 -5.09 -5.65 -1.17
CA ARG A 59 -4.98 -6.37 0.10
C ARG A 59 -3.57 -6.92 0.27
N CYS A 60 -3.16 -7.21 1.50
CA CYS A 60 -1.89 -7.91 1.77
C CYS A 60 -1.75 -9.28 1.08
N SER A 61 -2.88 -9.95 0.80
CA SER A 61 -2.93 -11.19 0.03
C SER A 61 -2.62 -11.00 -1.46
N HIS A 62 -2.86 -9.81 -2.01
CA HIS A 62 -2.55 -9.51 -3.41
C HIS A 62 -1.06 -9.20 -3.59
N ILE A 63 -0.39 -8.78 -2.52
CA ILE A 63 1.02 -8.42 -2.54
C ILE A 63 1.87 -9.69 -2.64
N ARG A 64 2.65 -9.74 -3.72
CA ARG A 64 3.68 -10.74 -3.97
C ARG A 64 5.00 -10.34 -3.31
N ARG A 65 5.40 -9.08 -3.43
CA ARG A 65 6.69 -8.57 -2.91
C ARG A 65 6.59 -7.07 -2.62
N ILE A 66 7.35 -6.62 -1.62
CA ILE A 66 7.61 -5.21 -1.33
C ILE A 66 9.12 -5.00 -1.31
N LEU A 67 9.59 -3.93 -1.94
CA LEU A 67 10.98 -3.48 -1.89
C LEU A 67 11.01 -2.06 -1.35
N GLU A 68 11.72 -1.85 -0.25
CA GLU A 68 11.99 -0.50 0.24
C GLU A 68 13.01 0.19 -0.69
N VAL A 69 12.71 1.44 -1.07
CA VAL A 69 13.61 2.28 -1.86
C VAL A 69 14.39 3.15 -0.89
N THR A 70 15.60 2.70 -0.54
CA THR A 70 16.55 3.49 0.25
C THR A 70 17.24 4.49 -0.68
N ARG A 71 17.19 5.77 -0.35
CA ARG A 71 18.00 6.81 -1.00
C ARG A 71 19.41 6.81 -0.45
#